data_AF-A0A4R4P8M5-F1
#
_entry.id   AF-A0A4R4P8M5-F1
#
_cell.length_a   1.000
_cell.length_b   1.000
_cell.length_c   1.000
_cell.angle_alpha   90.00
_cell.angle_beta   90.00
_cell.angle_gamma   90.00
#
_symmetry.space_group_name_H-M   'P 1'
#
loop_
_entity.id
_entity.type
_entity.pdbx_description
1 polymer ?
#
loop_
_entity_poly.entity_id
_entity_poly.type
_entity_poly.pdbx_seq_one_letter_code
_entity_poly.pdbx_strand_id
1 'polypeptide(L)'
;MVDKDDELVEERETEELEQAAHEQRELEEIRDRREQLDATAETTEAIRLAEANEAASTRHRELADAQRRQARSDHAHGNHLLDEAAARPDEPGADATAAAGRRYQRAGDREDREATYDDRLADRYAGEQAPASDAARRPAQPPEARKFVQPRKTKKREKDTGLDLDL
;
A
#
# COMPACT_ATOMS: atom_id res chain seq x y z
N MET A 1 -69.33 7.47 8.87
CA MET A 1 -68.44 8.60 8.56
C MET A 1 -67.16 8.24 9.27
N VAL A 2 -66.12 7.87 8.53
CA VAL A 2 -64.78 7.81 9.12
C VAL A 2 -64.45 9.26 9.41
N ASP A 3 -64.26 9.58 10.69
CA ASP A 3 -64.12 10.95 11.13
C ASP A 3 -62.85 11.53 10.50
N LYS A 4 -62.93 12.74 9.94
CA LYS A 4 -61.80 13.44 9.30
C LYS A 4 -60.57 13.56 10.24
N ASP A 5 -60.78 13.37 11.53
CA ASP A 5 -59.75 13.35 12.55
C ASP A 5 -58.91 12.05 12.53
N ASP A 6 -59.47 10.89 12.16
CA ASP A 6 -58.71 9.63 11.99
C ASP A 6 -57.83 9.68 10.73
N GLU A 7 -58.33 10.26 9.63
CA GLU A 7 -57.57 10.45 8.38
C GLU A 7 -56.37 11.39 8.57
N LEU A 8 -56.51 12.45 9.37
CA LEU A 8 -55.43 13.39 9.70
C LEU A 8 -54.38 12.79 10.66
N VAL A 9 -54.77 11.85 11.51
CA VAL A 9 -53.85 11.11 12.39
C VAL A 9 -53.05 10.09 11.57
N GLU A 10 -53.69 9.35 10.67
CA GLU A 10 -53.00 8.44 9.74
C GLU A 10 -52.02 9.21 8.83
N GLU A 11 -52.41 10.37 8.30
CA GLU A 11 -51.55 11.19 7.44
C GLU A 11 -50.31 11.71 8.20
N ARG A 12 -50.48 12.15 9.46
CA ARG A 12 -49.35 12.52 10.34
C ARG A 12 -48.44 11.36 10.68
N GLU A 13 -48.99 10.20 11.01
CA GLU A 13 -48.19 9.00 11.31
C GLU A 13 -47.38 8.57 10.07
N THR A 14 -47.95 8.71 8.87
CA THR A 14 -47.22 8.44 7.62
C THR A 14 -46.13 9.47 7.35
N GLU A 15 -46.37 10.77 7.56
CA GLU A 15 -45.33 11.81 7.43
C GLU A 15 -44.19 11.62 8.44
N GLU A 16 -44.51 11.25 9.69
CA GLU A 16 -43.49 10.96 10.71
C GLU A 16 -42.67 9.71 10.35
N LEU A 17 -43.30 8.67 9.80
CA LEU A 17 -42.59 7.47 9.30
C LEU A 17 -41.71 7.78 8.09
N GLU A 18 -42.18 8.64 7.18
CA GLU A 18 -41.40 9.09 6.03
C GLU A 18 -40.22 9.97 6.45
N GLN A 19 -40.41 10.88 7.41
CA GLN A 19 -39.32 11.66 8.01
C GLN A 19 -38.29 10.76 8.70
N ALA A 20 -38.73 9.81 9.53
CA ALA A 20 -37.83 8.88 10.20
C ALA A 20 -37.03 8.02 9.19
N ALA A 21 -37.67 7.59 8.10
CA ALA A 21 -36.99 6.86 7.03
C ALA A 21 -36.00 7.74 6.25
N HIS A 22 -36.31 9.03 6.07
CA HIS A 22 -35.41 10.00 5.45
C HIS A 22 -34.18 10.27 6.34
N GLU A 23 -34.39 10.52 7.64
CA GLU A 23 -33.31 10.71 8.61
C GLU A 23 -32.40 9.49 8.70
N GLN A 24 -32.96 8.27 8.68
CA GLN A 24 -32.15 7.05 8.64
C GLN A 24 -31.28 6.95 7.38
N ARG A 25 -31.82 7.29 6.20
CA ARG A 25 -31.04 7.32 4.96
C ARG A 25 -29.92 8.35 5.00
N GLU A 26 -30.18 9.55 5.52
CA GLU A 26 -29.14 10.58 5.66
C GLU A 26 -28.01 10.12 6.61
N LEU A 27 -28.35 9.45 7.72
CA LEU A 27 -27.36 8.89 8.64
C LEU A 27 -26.52 7.79 8.00
N GLU A 28 -27.15 6.90 7.20
CA GLU A 28 -26.44 5.88 6.41
C GLU A 28 -25.50 6.53 5.39
N GLU A 29 -25.95 7.54 4.63
CA GLU A 29 -25.11 8.26 3.67
C GLU A 29 -23.92 8.96 4.33
N ILE A 30 -24.12 9.57 5.51
CA ILE A 30 -23.04 10.18 6.30
C ILE A 30 -22.03 9.13 6.75
N ARG A 31 -22.50 7.97 7.21
CA ARG A 31 -21.63 6.86 7.64
C ARG A 31 -20.82 6.32 6.46
N ASP A 32 -21.46 6.02 5.34
CA ASP A 32 -20.80 5.53 4.13
C ASP A 32 -19.75 6.52 3.62
N ARG A 33 -20.07 7.82 3.64
CA ARG A 33 -19.11 8.87 3.26
C ARG A 33 -17.90 8.92 4.20
N ARG A 34 -18.10 8.76 5.51
CA ARG A 34 -16.99 8.71 6.48
C ARG A 34 -16.10 7.50 6.26
N GLU A 35 -16.70 6.32 6.06
CA GLU A 35 -15.96 5.09 5.77
C GLU A 35 -15.13 5.21 4.49
N GLN A 36 -15.68 5.83 3.44
CA GLN A 36 -14.92 6.13 2.21
C GLN A 36 -13.75 7.09 2.46
N LEU A 37 -13.95 8.16 3.24
CA LEU A 37 -12.88 9.10 3.58
C LEU A 37 -11.77 8.42 4.38
N ASP A 38 -12.11 7.60 5.37
CA ASP A 38 -11.16 6.85 6.17
C ASP A 38 -10.36 5.87 5.30
N ALA A 39 -11.02 5.13 4.41
CA ALA A 39 -10.35 4.25 3.46
C ALA A 39 -9.41 5.01 2.49
N THR A 40 -9.81 6.20 2.03
CA THR A 40 -8.92 7.04 1.20
C THR A 40 -7.73 7.59 2.00
N ALA A 41 -7.89 7.87 3.28
CA ALA A 41 -6.79 8.29 4.16
C ALA A 41 -5.80 7.15 4.38
N GLU A 42 -6.28 5.95 4.72
CA GLU A 42 -5.46 4.75 4.92
C GLU A 42 -4.66 4.39 3.66
N THR A 43 -5.30 4.42 2.49
CA THR A 43 -4.61 4.14 1.21
C THR A 43 -3.56 5.20 0.89
N THR A 44 -3.84 6.48 1.15
CA THR A 44 -2.86 7.56 0.94
C THR A 44 -1.66 7.42 1.87
N GLU A 45 -1.87 7.06 3.14
CA GLU A 45 -0.78 6.81 4.09
C GLU A 45 0.04 5.58 3.68
N ALA A 46 -0.60 4.51 3.22
CA ALA A 46 0.09 3.33 2.70
C ALA A 46 0.98 3.64 1.49
N ILE A 47 0.50 4.48 0.55
CA ILE A 47 1.31 4.93 -0.60
C ILE A 47 2.52 5.74 -0.12
N ARG A 48 2.32 6.71 0.79
CA ARG A 48 3.43 7.53 1.34
C ARG A 48 4.48 6.66 2.03
N LEU A 49 4.05 5.65 2.79
CA LEU A 49 4.98 4.73 3.45
C LEU A 49 5.76 3.88 2.43
N ALA A 50 5.08 3.39 1.39
CA ALA A 50 5.73 2.61 0.33
C ALA A 50 6.78 3.43 -0.42
N GLU A 51 6.48 4.70 -0.75
CA GLU A 51 7.43 5.64 -1.37
C GLU A 51 8.62 5.95 -0.45
N ALA A 52 8.38 6.15 0.85
CA ALA A 52 9.45 6.36 1.82
C ALA A 52 10.39 5.15 1.93
N ASN A 53 9.83 3.94 1.93
CA ASN A 53 10.59 2.69 1.94
C ASN A 53 11.37 2.49 0.62
N GLU A 54 10.80 2.84 -0.52
CA GLU A 54 11.51 2.80 -1.82
C GLU A 54 12.72 3.73 -1.82
N ALA A 55 12.54 4.96 -1.34
CA ALA A 55 13.61 5.94 -1.23
C ALA A 55 14.70 5.48 -0.25
N ALA A 56 14.32 4.85 0.86
CA ALA A 56 15.28 4.28 1.82
C ALA A 56 16.08 3.12 1.20
N SER A 57 15.41 2.19 0.53
CA SER A 57 16.04 1.08 -0.19
C SER A 57 17.07 1.58 -1.21
N THR A 58 16.68 2.54 -2.05
CA THR A 58 17.56 3.12 -3.08
C THR A 58 18.81 3.75 -2.46
N ARG A 59 18.65 4.56 -1.41
CA ARG A 59 19.79 5.19 -0.71
C ARG A 59 20.78 4.15 -0.17
N HIS A 60 20.30 3.08 0.46
CA HIS A 60 21.19 2.04 0.98
C HIS A 60 21.92 1.28 -0.14
N ARG A 61 21.28 1.03 -1.29
CA ARG A 61 21.97 0.45 -2.45
C ARG A 61 23.09 1.35 -2.96
N GLU A 62 22.83 2.66 -3.05
CA GLU A 62 23.84 3.63 -3.48
C GLU A 62 25.04 3.69 -2.53
N LEU A 63 24.78 3.62 -1.21
CA LEU A 63 25.83 3.55 -0.19
C LEU A 63 26.66 2.26 -0.32
N ALA A 64 25.99 1.11 -0.45
CA ALA A 64 26.67 -0.17 -0.64
C ALA A 64 27.56 -0.18 -1.89
N ASP A 65 27.08 0.38 -3.00
CA ASP A 65 27.87 0.52 -4.22
C ASP A 65 29.08 1.46 -4.06
N ALA A 66 28.94 2.53 -3.28
CA ALA A 66 30.05 3.42 -2.97
C ALA A 66 31.12 2.71 -2.11
N GLN A 67 30.71 1.99 -1.07
CA GLN A 67 31.60 1.21 -0.21
C GLN A 67 32.33 0.12 -1.00
N ARG A 68 31.64 -0.62 -1.90
CA ARG A 68 32.30 -1.61 -2.77
C ARG A 68 33.36 -1.00 -3.68
N ARG A 69 33.13 0.20 -4.22
CA ARG A 69 34.14 0.90 -5.02
C ARG A 69 35.35 1.27 -4.18
N GLN A 70 35.12 1.77 -2.97
CA GLN A 70 36.18 2.08 -2.01
C GLN A 70 36.97 0.81 -1.63
N ALA A 71 36.27 -0.28 -1.29
CA ALA A 71 36.88 -1.56 -0.96
C ALA A 71 37.81 -2.06 -2.07
N ARG A 72 37.35 -2.04 -3.33
CA ARG A 72 38.17 -2.42 -4.49
C ARG A 72 39.43 -1.57 -4.62
N SER A 73 39.31 -0.25 -4.39
CA SER A 73 40.45 0.67 -4.41
C SER A 73 41.45 0.33 -3.31
N ASP A 74 40.97 0.10 -2.08
CA ASP A 74 41.80 -0.24 -0.94
C ASP A 74 42.48 -1.61 -1.10
N HIS A 75 41.77 -2.62 -1.61
CA HIS A 75 42.36 -3.91 -1.95
C HIS A 75 43.41 -3.80 -3.06
N ALA A 76 43.15 -3.02 -4.12
CA ALA A 76 44.11 -2.80 -5.19
C ALA A 76 45.38 -2.12 -4.68
N HIS A 77 45.24 -1.07 -3.87
CA HIS A 77 46.37 -0.37 -3.28
C HIS A 77 47.11 -1.25 -2.27
N GLY A 78 46.38 -2.00 -1.45
CA GLY A 78 46.95 -2.96 -0.51
C GLY A 78 47.74 -4.06 -1.21
N ASN A 79 47.21 -4.65 -2.29
CA ASN A 79 47.91 -5.64 -3.11
C ASN A 79 49.17 -5.06 -3.72
N HIS A 80 49.11 -3.84 -4.28
CA HIS A 80 50.27 -3.18 -4.85
C HIS A 80 51.42 -3.04 -3.84
N LEU A 81 51.13 -2.57 -2.62
CA LEU A 81 52.14 -2.43 -1.57
C LEU A 81 52.70 -3.79 -1.10
N LEU A 82 51.86 -4.82 -1.05
CA LEU A 82 52.30 -6.17 -0.70
C LEU A 82 53.19 -6.77 -1.78
N ASP A 83 52.85 -6.59 -3.05
CA ASP A 83 53.65 -7.03 -4.19
C ASP A 83 54.99 -6.29 -4.24
N GLU A 84 54.99 -4.98 -3.98
CA GLU A 84 56.21 -4.18 -3.88
C GLU A 84 57.15 -4.70 -2.78
N ALA A 85 56.60 -4.90 -1.57
CA ALA A 85 57.38 -5.43 -0.44
C ALA A 85 57.88 -6.86 -0.70
N ALA A 86 57.09 -7.70 -1.38
CA ALA A 86 57.48 -9.07 -1.74
C ALA A 86 58.55 -9.10 -2.83
N ALA A 87 58.53 -8.16 -3.77
CA ALA A 87 59.52 -8.05 -4.83
C ALA A 87 60.88 -7.55 -4.30
N ARG A 88 60.88 -6.81 -3.18
CA ARG A 88 62.08 -6.18 -2.60
C ARG A 88 62.17 -6.38 -1.08
N PRO A 89 62.30 -7.64 -0.62
CA PRO A 89 62.19 -7.96 0.80
C PRO A 89 63.32 -7.39 1.67
N ASP A 90 64.51 -7.18 1.08
CA ASP A 90 65.68 -6.68 1.79
C ASP A 90 65.82 -5.16 1.77
N GLU A 91 64.92 -4.43 1.08
CA GLU A 91 64.96 -2.97 1.05
C GLU A 91 64.61 -2.39 2.43
N PRO A 92 65.36 -1.37 2.91
CA PRO A 92 65.01 -0.67 4.13
C PRO A 92 63.57 -0.12 4.05
N GLY A 93 62.70 -0.59 4.94
CA GLY A 93 61.29 -0.22 4.96
C GLY A 93 60.31 -1.21 4.33
N ALA A 94 60.79 -2.32 3.74
CA ALA A 94 59.93 -3.35 3.16
C ALA A 94 58.86 -3.88 4.15
N ASP A 95 59.23 -4.10 5.41
CA ASP A 95 58.29 -4.50 6.47
C ASP A 95 57.20 -3.45 6.71
N ALA A 96 57.54 -2.17 6.65
CA ALA A 96 56.60 -1.07 6.82
C ALA A 96 55.64 -0.98 5.62
N THR A 97 56.15 -1.15 4.40
CA THR A 97 55.34 -1.23 3.17
C THR A 97 54.37 -2.41 3.23
N ALA A 98 54.84 -3.60 3.63
CA ALA A 98 53.98 -4.76 3.81
C ALA A 98 52.92 -4.54 4.90
N ALA A 99 53.29 -3.87 6.00
CA ALA A 99 52.34 -3.52 7.05
C ALA A 99 51.29 -2.51 6.58
N ALA A 100 51.67 -1.52 5.75
CA ALA A 100 50.75 -0.59 5.13
C ALA A 100 49.79 -1.33 4.17
N GLY A 101 50.30 -2.22 3.32
CA GLY A 101 49.48 -3.05 2.45
C GLY A 101 48.43 -3.86 3.22
N ARG A 102 48.81 -4.50 4.34
CA ARG A 102 47.86 -5.19 5.22
C ARG A 102 46.81 -4.27 5.86
N ARG A 103 47.13 -3.00 6.12
CA ARG A 103 46.15 -2.03 6.65
C ARG A 103 45.11 -1.70 5.59
N TYR A 104 45.51 -1.48 4.34
CA TYR A 104 44.59 -1.26 3.24
C TYR A 104 43.71 -2.48 2.96
N GLN A 105 44.25 -3.70 3.03
CA GLN A 105 43.43 -4.92 2.96
C GLN A 105 42.33 -4.95 4.03
N ARG A 106 42.68 -4.65 5.28
CA ARG A 106 41.70 -4.58 6.38
C ARG A 106 40.68 -3.45 6.23
N ALA A 107 41.09 -2.34 5.61
CA ALA A 107 40.19 -1.25 5.28
C ALA A 107 39.17 -1.71 4.23
N GLY A 108 39.64 -2.35 3.14
CA GLY A 108 38.76 -2.93 2.13
C GLY A 108 37.79 -3.97 2.69
N ASP A 109 38.27 -4.89 3.54
CA ASP A 109 37.41 -5.87 4.22
C ASP A 109 36.33 -5.21 5.07
N ARG A 110 36.60 -4.04 5.66
CA ARG A 110 35.65 -3.29 6.45
C ARG A 110 34.58 -2.67 5.54
N GLU A 111 35.00 -2.02 4.47
CA GLU A 111 34.09 -1.42 3.49
C GLU A 111 33.16 -2.46 2.86
N ASP A 112 33.67 -3.65 2.51
CA ASP A 112 32.85 -4.75 1.98
C ASP A 112 31.80 -5.25 3.00
N ARG A 113 32.13 -5.25 4.30
CA ARG A 113 31.16 -5.60 5.35
C ARG A 113 30.09 -4.52 5.50
N GLU A 114 30.47 -3.25 5.44
CA GLU A 114 29.53 -2.13 5.47
C GLU A 114 28.60 -2.19 4.25
N ALA A 115 29.14 -2.48 3.06
CA ALA A 115 28.33 -2.68 1.84
C ALA A 115 27.32 -3.80 1.99
N THR A 116 27.75 -4.94 2.52
CA THR A 116 26.86 -6.08 2.76
C THR A 116 25.77 -5.74 3.79
N TYR A 117 26.08 -4.91 4.77
CA TYR A 117 25.09 -4.44 5.75
C TYR A 117 24.06 -3.51 5.10
N ASP A 118 24.51 -2.56 4.30
CA ASP A 118 23.64 -1.64 3.57
C ASP A 118 22.75 -2.36 2.54
N ASP A 119 23.27 -3.36 1.81
CA ASP A 119 22.45 -4.21 0.94
C ASP A 119 21.29 -4.88 1.70
N ARG A 120 21.59 -5.46 2.88
CA ARG A 120 20.58 -6.13 3.70
C ARG A 120 19.52 -5.15 4.20
N LEU A 121 19.91 -3.91 4.51
CA LEU A 121 18.96 -2.86 4.87
C LEU A 121 18.09 -2.48 3.67
N ALA A 122 18.69 -2.34 2.49
CA ALA A 122 17.93 -2.07 1.27
C ALA A 122 16.88 -3.16 1.00
N ASP A 123 17.27 -4.43 1.11
CA ASP A 123 16.36 -5.57 0.94
C ASP A 123 15.26 -5.61 1.99
N ARG A 124 15.53 -5.18 3.23
CA ARG A 124 14.49 -5.06 4.26
C ARG A 124 13.45 -4.01 3.89
N TYR A 125 13.87 -2.80 3.51
CA TYR A 125 12.94 -1.75 3.10
C TYR A 125 12.16 -2.11 1.83
N ALA A 126 12.80 -2.83 0.89
CA ALA A 126 12.12 -3.36 -0.29
C ALA A 126 11.11 -4.46 0.07
N GLY A 127 11.44 -5.35 1.01
CA GLY A 127 10.57 -6.44 1.48
C GLY A 127 9.35 -5.96 2.27
N GLU A 128 9.48 -4.85 3.01
CA GLU A 128 8.37 -4.22 3.75
C GLU A 128 7.29 -3.60 2.82
N GLN A 129 7.48 -3.57 1.50
CA GLN A 129 6.48 -3.07 0.54
C GLN A 129 5.35 -4.04 0.18
N ALA A 130 5.48 -5.35 0.42
CA ALA A 130 4.50 -6.35 -0.02
C ALA A 130 3.53 -6.70 1.14
N PRO A 131 2.32 -6.11 1.24
CA PRO A 131 1.27 -6.17 0.21
C PRO A 131 0.40 -4.89 0.02
N ALA A 132 0.71 -3.76 0.67
CA ALA A 132 -0.22 -2.61 0.70
C ALA A 132 -0.27 -1.84 -0.64
N SER A 133 0.83 -1.82 -1.40
CA SER A 133 0.89 -1.07 -2.67
C SER A 133 0.09 -1.72 -3.80
N ASP A 134 -0.05 -3.05 -3.80
CA ASP A 134 -0.82 -3.80 -4.81
C ASP A 134 -2.33 -3.62 -4.61
N ALA A 135 -2.76 -3.42 -3.36
CA ALA A 135 -4.14 -3.04 -3.03
C ALA A 135 -4.42 -1.55 -3.33
N ALA A 136 -3.47 -0.66 -3.03
CA ALA A 136 -3.61 0.78 -3.26
C ALA A 136 -3.53 1.20 -4.74
N ARG A 137 -2.89 0.41 -5.61
CA ARG A 137 -2.82 0.66 -7.06
C ARG A 137 -4.02 0.15 -7.85
N ARG A 138 -4.94 -0.61 -7.25
CA ARG A 138 -6.20 -0.95 -7.92
C ARG A 138 -7.09 0.29 -7.93
N PRO A 139 -7.50 0.83 -9.08
CA PRO A 139 -8.51 1.87 -9.09
C PRO A 139 -9.75 1.32 -8.39
N ALA A 140 -10.22 2.04 -7.37
CA ALA A 140 -11.47 1.73 -6.69
C ALA A 140 -12.55 1.57 -7.77
N GLN A 141 -13.04 0.34 -7.99
CA GLN A 141 -14.22 0.16 -8.80
C GLN A 141 -15.34 0.97 -8.14
N PRO A 142 -16.02 1.88 -8.87
CA PRO A 142 -17.14 2.59 -8.30
C PRO A 142 -18.15 1.55 -7.79
N PRO A 143 -18.79 1.77 -6.62
CA PRO A 143 -19.75 0.82 -6.09
C PRO A 143 -20.79 0.55 -7.17
N GLU A 144 -20.97 -0.73 -7.55
CA GLU A 144 -21.99 -1.11 -8.52
C GLU A 144 -23.31 -0.52 -8.05
N ALA A 145 -23.86 0.42 -8.85
CA ALA A 145 -25.12 1.06 -8.55
C ALA A 145 -26.15 -0.05 -8.28
N ARG A 146 -26.62 -0.15 -7.02
CA ARG A 146 -27.66 -1.09 -6.61
C ARG A 146 -28.82 -0.91 -7.58
N LYS A 147 -29.02 -1.87 -8.48
CA LYS A 147 -30.12 -1.85 -9.44
C LYS A 147 -31.40 -1.87 -8.61
N PHE A 148 -32.07 -0.72 -8.54
CA PHE A 148 -33.41 -0.62 -7.97
C PHE A 148 -34.32 -1.58 -8.74
N VAL A 149 -34.57 -2.76 -8.17
CA VAL A 149 -35.53 -3.71 -8.72
C VAL A 149 -36.91 -3.13 -8.44
N GLN A 150 -37.50 -2.48 -9.44
CA GLN A 150 -38.89 -2.03 -9.32
C GLN A 150 -39.79 -3.25 -9.10
N PRO A 151 -40.68 -3.21 -8.08
CA PRO A 151 -41.65 -4.29 -7.87
C PRO A 151 -42.60 -4.34 -9.06
N ARG A 152 -42.60 -5.47 -9.78
CA ARG A 152 -43.54 -5.72 -10.87
C ARG A 152 -44.95 -5.75 -10.30
N LYS A 153 -45.78 -4.78 -10.69
CA LYS A 153 -47.23 -4.79 -10.42
C LYS A 153 -47.83 -6.07 -11.01
N THR A 154 -48.23 -7.00 -10.14
CA THR A 154 -49.00 -8.18 -10.53
C THR A 154 -50.37 -7.72 -11.02
N LYS A 155 -50.64 -7.86 -12.33
CA LYS A 155 -51.98 -7.65 -12.87
C LYS A 155 -52.92 -8.70 -12.28
N LYS A 156 -53.92 -8.25 -11.53
CA LYS A 156 -55.09 -9.06 -11.16
C LYS A 156 -55.71 -9.60 -12.45
N ARG A 157 -55.78 -10.92 -12.60
CA ARG A 157 -56.69 -11.55 -13.56
C ARG A 157 -58.08 -11.45 -12.96
N GLU A 158 -58.84 -10.44 -13.36
CA GLU A 158 -60.29 -10.60 -13.45
C GLU A 158 -60.55 -11.66 -14.51
N LYS A 159 -61.13 -12.79 -14.09
CA LYS A 159 -61.82 -13.68 -15.02
C LYS A 159 -63.29 -13.43 -14.81
N ASP A 160 -63.82 -12.71 -15.79
CA ASP A 160 -65.21 -12.43 -16.04
C ASP A 160 -66.08 -13.68 -15.86
N THR A 161 -67.18 -13.46 -15.17
CA THR A 161 -68.43 -14.20 -15.23
C THR A 161 -69.02 -14.11 -16.64
N GLY A 162 -69.38 -15.21 -17.27
CA GLY A 162 -70.13 -15.14 -18.53
C GLY A 162 -70.40 -16.45 -19.23
N LEU A 163 -71.59 -17.00 -18.94
CA LEU A 163 -72.51 -17.62 -19.89
C LEU A 163 -72.04 -18.86 -20.68
N ASP A 164 -72.40 -20.04 -20.16
CA ASP A 164 -72.76 -21.18 -21.02
C ASP A 164 -74.30 -21.29 -21.05
N LEU A 165 -74.85 -20.96 -22.22
CA LEU A 165 -76.23 -21.20 -22.66
C LEU A 165 -76.16 -22.34 -23.69
N ASP A 166 -76.83 -23.45 -23.37
CA ASP A 166 -77.42 -24.51 -24.20
C ASP A 166 -76.70 -25.07 -25.45
N LEU A 167 -76.50 -26.41 -25.43
CA LEU A 167 -77.02 -27.35 -26.43
C LEU A 167 -77.11 -28.77 -25.85
#